data_AF-A0A846PJ13-F1
#
_entry.id   AF-A0A846PJ13-F1
#
_cell.length_a   1.000
_cell.length_b   1.000
_cell.length_c   1.000
_cell.angle_alpha   90.00
_cell.angle_beta   90.00
_cell.angle_gamma   90.00
#
_symmetry.space_group_name_H-M   'P 1'
#
loop_
_entity.id
_entity.type
_entity.pdbx_description
1 polymer ?
#
loop_
_entity_poly.entity_id
_entity_poly.type
_entity_poly.pdbx_seq_one_letter_code
_entity_poly.pdbx_strand_id
1 'polypeptide(L)' 'MEILKIAKEGMLKTKIMEKGRLSYTQLQEYLNALKEKGFIMEKLGIWKTTEKGLHVIEACEICLRLAKNIP' A
#
# COMPACT_ATOMS: atom_id res chain seq x y z
N MET A 1 0.37 -3.48 -4.37
CA MET A 1 0.63 -2.01 -4.31
C MET A 1 -0.62 -1.19 -3.98
N GLU A 2 -1.85 -1.70 -4.17
CA GLU A 2 -3.08 -0.90 -3.99
C GLU A 2 -3.24 -0.25 -2.61
N ILE A 3 -2.93 -0.96 -1.51
CA ILE A 3 -2.97 -0.37 -0.16
C ILE A 3 -2.06 0.86 -0.05
N LEU A 4 -0.84 0.78 -0.59
CA LEU A 4 0.10 1.90 -0.58
C LEU A 4 -0.38 3.05 -1.47
N LYS A 5 -1.09 2.76 -2.58
CA LYS A 5 -1.70 3.80 -3.43
C LYS A 5 -2.84 4.51 -2.73
N ILE A 6 -3.72 3.76 -2.06
CA ILE A 6 -4.86 4.29 -1.31
C ILE A 6 -4.38 5.15 -0.13
N ALA A 7 -3.31 4.75 0.55
CA ALA A 7 -2.78 5.42 1.73
C ALA A 7 -1.78 6.55 1.43
N LYS A 8 -1.57 6.97 0.17
CA LYS A 8 -0.59 8.00 -0.20
C LYS A 8 -0.71 9.29 0.63
N GLU A 9 -1.93 9.80 0.78
CA GLU A 9 -2.20 11.04 1.52
C GLU A 9 -2.52 10.83 3.00
N GLY A 10 -2.44 9.59 3.49
CA GLY A 10 -2.94 9.23 4.82
C GLY A 10 -4.42 8.87 4.77
N MET A 11 -4.79 7.75 5.39
CA MET A 11 -6.15 7.26 5.38
C MET A 11 -6.47 6.43 6.63
N LEU A 12 -7.73 6.47 7.07
CA LEU A 12 -8.21 5.59 8.13
C LEU A 12 -8.20 4.13 7.68
N LYS A 13 -7.93 3.22 8.61
CA LYS A 13 -7.93 1.76 8.37
C LYS A 13 -9.23 1.29 7.70
N THR A 14 -10.38 1.79 8.16
CA THR A 14 -11.71 1.47 7.58
C THR A 14 -11.84 1.90 6.12
N LYS A 15 -11.33 3.08 5.76
CA LYS A 15 -11.37 3.57 4.38
C LYS A 15 -10.42 2.82 3.45
N ILE A 16 -9.27 2.36 3.97
CA ILE A 16 -8.39 1.46 3.21
C ILE A 16 -9.10 0.12 2.95
N MET A 17 -9.80 -0.41 3.96
CA MET A 17 -10.57 -1.65 3.84
C MET A 17 -11.63 -1.56 2.73
N GLU A 18 -12.47 -0.52 2.79
CA GLU A 18 -13.55 -0.25 1.83
C GLU A 18 -12.99 -0.11 0.40
N LYS A 19 -11.98 0.74 0.21
CA LYS A 19 -11.39 1.00 -1.11
C LYS A 19 -10.61 -0.19 -1.66
N GLY A 20 -9.95 -0.95 -0.79
CA GLY A 20 -9.18 -2.14 -1.16
C GLY A 20 -10.03 -3.40 -1.35
N ARG A 21 -11.32 -3.37 -0.98
CA ARG A 21 -12.21 -4.55 -0.93
C ARG A 21 -11.60 -5.72 -0.12
N LEU A 22 -11.00 -5.38 1.01
CA LEU A 22 -10.29 -6.33 1.87
C LEU A 22 -11.16 -6.76 3.03
N SER A 23 -11.04 -8.01 3.48
CA SER A 23 -11.54 -8.40 4.79
C SER A 23 -10.70 -7.76 5.90
N TYR A 24 -11.24 -7.73 7.13
CA TYR A 24 -10.50 -7.24 8.29
C TYR A 24 -9.15 -7.98 8.47
N THR A 25 -9.17 -9.32 8.36
CA THR A 25 -8.00 -10.17 8.52
C THR A 25 -6.95 -9.87 7.45
N GLN A 26 -7.37 -9.84 6.18
CA GLN A 26 -6.46 -9.51 5.06
C GLN A 26 -5.83 -8.13 5.23
N LEU A 27 -6.64 -7.12 5.58
CA LEU A 27 -6.12 -5.77 5.78
C LEU A 27 -5.10 -5.73 6.92
N GLN A 28 -5.39 -6.40 8.04
CA GLN A 28 -4.48 -6.44 9.17
C GLN A 28 -3.15 -7.11 8.83
N GLU A 29 -3.19 -8.27 8.17
CA GLU A 29 -1.98 -8.97 7.72
C GLU A 29 -1.14 -8.11 6.78
N TYR A 30 -1.78 -7.49 5.79
CA TYR A 30 -1.08 -6.67 4.80
C TYR A 30 -0.52 -5.38 5.39
N LEU A 31 -1.28 -4.67 6.24
CA LEU A 31 -0.78 -3.47 6.90
C LEU A 31 0.41 -3.79 7.82
N ASN A 32 0.37 -4.91 8.54
CA ASN A 32 1.48 -5.35 9.38
C ASN A 32 2.73 -5.64 8.54
N ALA A 33 2.60 -6.42 7.46
CA ALA A 33 3.72 -6.72 6.57
C ALA A 33 4.33 -5.47 5.93
N LEU A 34 3.48 -4.54 5.47
CA LEU A 34 3.94 -3.27 4.88
C LEU A 34 4.61 -2.36 5.93
N LYS A 35 4.11 -2.36 7.17
CA LYS A 35 4.67 -1.58 8.28
C LYS A 35 6.03 -2.13 8.72
N GLU A 36 6.16 -3.46 8.81
CA GLU A 36 7.41 -4.15 9.15
C GLU A 36 8.53 -3.80 8.15
N LYS A 37 8.21 -3.71 6.85
CA LYS A 37 9.19 -3.33 5.82
C LYS A 37 9.41 -1.81 5.70
N GLY A 38 8.66 -1.01 6.47
CA GLY A 38 8.74 0.44 6.47
C GLY A 38 8.17 1.08 5.21
N PHE A 39 7.22 0.45 4.53
CA PHE A 39 6.56 1.01 3.36
C PHE A 39 5.36 1.88 3.73
N ILE A 40 4.70 1.56 4.84
CA ILE A 40 3.60 2.34 5.39
C ILE A 40 3.89 2.63 6.87
N MET A 41 3.40 3.77 7.35
CA MET A 41 3.43 4.12 8.76
C MET A 41 2.01 4.39 9.27
N GLU A 42 1.81 4.18 10.56
CA GLU A 42 0.56 4.51 11.24
C GLU A 42 0.86 5.52 12.34
N LYS A 43 0.06 6.59 12.39
CA LYS A 43 0.10 7.60 13.43
C LYS A 43 -1.32 8.04 13.76
N LEU A 44 -1.75 7.83 15.01
CA LEU A 44 -3.06 8.23 15.51
C LEU A 44 -4.24 7.67 14.68
N GLY A 45 -4.13 6.42 14.24
CA GLY A 45 -5.13 5.74 13.42
C GLY A 45 -5.08 6.09 11.92
N ILE A 46 -4.21 7.01 11.52
CA ILE A 46 -3.99 7.39 10.13
C ILE A 46 -2.82 6.59 9.57
N TRP A 47 -3.09 5.81 8.53
CA TRP A 47 -2.11 5.02 7.80
C TRP A 47 -1.65 5.80 6.58
N LYS A 48 -0.35 6.09 6.48
CA LYS A 48 0.24 6.87 5.38
C LYS A 48 1.40 6.13 4.76
N THR A 49 1.44 6.12 3.43
CA THR A 49 2.57 5.57 2.67
C THR A 49 3.81 6.43 2.91
N THR A 50 4.91 5.77 3.25
CA THR A 50 6.21 6.45 3.46
C THR A 50 6.88 6.74 2.12
N GLU A 51 7.94 7.56 2.13
CA GLU A 51 8.79 7.78 0.96
C GLU A 51 9.33 6.47 0.36
N LYS A 52 9.82 5.55 1.22
CA LYS A 52 10.24 4.20 0.80
C LYS A 52 9.11 3.43 0.12
N GLY A 53 7.89 3.55 0.63
CA GLY A 53 6.70 2.96 0.02
C GLY A 53 6.34 3.56 -1.33
N LEU A 54 6.57 4.87 -1.53
CA LEU A 54 6.37 5.54 -2.82
C LEU A 54 7.35 5.01 -3.88
N HIS A 55 8.63 4.88 -3.54
CA HIS A 55 9.63 4.27 -4.44
C HIS A 55 9.26 2.84 -4.85
N VAL A 56 8.68 2.04 -3.94
CA VAL A 56 8.19 0.69 -4.29
C VAL A 56 7.03 0.75 -5.28
N ILE A 57 6.10 1.71 -5.13
CA ILE A 57 5.02 1.87 -6.11
C ILE A 57 5.60 2.15 -7.51
N GLU A 58 6.54 3.09 -7.60
CA GLU A 58 7.19 3.46 -8.87
C GLU A 58 7.94 2.28 -9.48
N ALA A 59 8.75 1.56 -8.69
CA ALA A 59 9.47 0.39 -9.14
C ALA A 59 8.52 -0.70 -9.67
N CYS A 60 7.43 -0.98 -8.94
CA CYS A 60 6.45 -1.96 -9.41
C CYS A 60 5.72 -1.50 -10.69
N GLU A 61 5.43 -0.21 -10.85
CA GLU A 61 4.82 0.33 -12.07
C GLU A 61 5.74 0.19 -13.28
N ILE A 62 7.05 0.42 -13.11
CA ILE A 62 8.07 0.16 -14.13
C ILE A 62 8.06 -1.33 -14.51
N CYS A 63 8.16 -2.22 -13.53
CA CYS A 63 8.14 -3.67 -13.78
C CYS A 63 6.88 -4.13 -14.51
N LEU A 64 5.71 -3.61 -14.14
CA LEU A 64 4.45 -3.94 -14.80
C LEU A 64 4.40 -3.46 -16.25
N ARG A 65 4.96 -2.28 -16.57
CA ARG A 65 5.05 -1.79 -17.95
C ARG A 65 5.97 -2.69 -18.78
N LEU A 66 7.12 -3.08 -18.22
CA LEU A 66 8.06 -3.97 -18.88
C LEU A 66 7.45 -5.35 -19.14
N ALA A 67 6.78 -5.94 -18.14
CA ALA A 67 6.13 -7.24 -18.27
C ALA A 67 5.02 -7.27 -19.33
N LYS A 68 4.32 -6.15 -19.55
CA LYS A 68 3.27 -6.01 -20.58
C LYS A 68 3.82 -5.86 -22.00
N ASN A 69 5.10 -5.53 -22.14
CA ASN A 69 5.78 -5.37 -23.43
C ASN A 69 6.56 -6.64 -23.83
N ILE A 70 6.33 -7.76 -23.14
CA ILE A 70 6.85 -9.07 -23.54
C ILE A 70 5.88 -9.65 -24.58
N PRO A 71 6.30 -9.88 -25.84
CA PRO A 71 5.46 -10.46 -26.88
C PRO A 71 5.01 -11.90 -26.57
#